data_AF-A0A9P8J4G4-F1
#
_entry.id   AF-A0A9P8J4G4-F1
#
_cell.length_a   1.000
_cell.length_b   1.000
_cell.length_c   1.000
_cell.angle_alpha   90.00
_cell.angle_beta   90.00
_cell.angle_gamma   90.00
#
_symmetry.space_group_name_H-M   'P 1'
#
loop_
_entity.id
_entity.type
_entity.pdbx_description
1 polymer ?
#
loop_
_entity_poly.entity_id
_entity_poly.type
_entity_poly.pdbx_seq_one_letter_code
_entity_poly.pdbx_strand_id
1 'polypeptide(L)'
;MTGNNFVSNPSFNNETSNVYFEHASARRVDTNAVLIEAIRREYPQLHLTVSPTYSCNLLAFAASGKAAAAPIDKENDRLYVQHFSPPAKRLNGDTGRLIEDVKFGKFLFDWAGKEYVVYIAEGRDG
;
A
#
# COMPACT_ATOMS: atom_id res chain seq x y z
N MET A 1 14.65 49.18 -20.44
CA MET A 1 14.52 48.00 -19.57
C MET A 1 15.09 46.83 -20.34
N THR A 2 16.34 46.46 -20.05
CA THR A 2 17.06 45.40 -20.77
C THR A 2 16.58 44.05 -20.26
N GLY A 3 15.90 43.30 -21.13
CA GLY A 3 15.58 41.90 -20.88
C GLY A 3 16.87 41.11 -20.76
N ASN A 4 17.16 40.61 -19.57
CA ASN A 4 18.24 39.67 -19.35
C ASN A 4 17.92 38.42 -20.16
N ASN A 5 18.65 38.22 -21.25
CA ASN A 5 18.75 36.95 -21.94
C ASN A 5 19.21 35.91 -20.92
N PHE A 6 18.30 35.03 -20.52
CA PHE A 6 18.67 33.78 -19.88
C PHE A 6 19.51 33.01 -20.89
N VAL A 7 20.83 33.06 -20.73
CA VAL A 7 21.74 32.20 -21.47
C VAL A 7 21.46 30.78 -21.00
N SER A 8 20.79 29.99 -21.84
CA SER A 8 20.68 28.55 -21.65
C SER A 8 22.09 27.95 -21.79
N ASN A 9 22.78 27.85 -20.66
CA ASN A 9 24.11 27.23 -20.58
C ASN A 9 24.00 25.73 -20.92
N PRO A 10 25.06 25.11 -21.48
CA PRO A 10 24.99 23.98 -22.39
C PRO A 10 24.57 22.67 -21.71
N SER A 11 23.78 21.88 -22.45
CA SER A 11 23.58 20.43 -22.31
C SER A 11 23.61 19.90 -20.86
N PHE A 12 22.56 20.17 -20.08
CA PHE A 12 22.21 19.21 -19.03
C PHE A 12 21.81 17.91 -19.74
N ASN A 13 22.75 16.96 -19.83
CA ASN A 13 22.43 15.63 -20.33
C ASN A 13 21.27 15.10 -19.50
N ASN A 14 20.13 14.84 -20.17
CA ASN A 14 18.89 14.41 -19.53
C ASN A 14 18.96 12.94 -19.12
N GLU A 15 20.16 12.43 -18.80
CA GLU A 15 20.46 11.02 -18.63
C GLU A 15 19.62 10.40 -17.51
N THR A 16 19.52 11.06 -16.35
CA THR A 16 18.66 10.62 -15.25
C THR A 16 17.18 10.54 -15.65
N SER A 17 16.67 11.55 -16.37
CA SER A 17 15.27 11.54 -16.82
C SER A 17 15.05 10.49 -17.90
N ASN A 18 16.01 10.29 -18.80
CA ASN A 18 15.93 9.29 -19.85
C ASN A 18 15.89 7.88 -19.24
N VAL A 19 16.76 7.57 -18.27
CA VAL A 19 16.73 6.30 -17.52
C VAL A 19 15.41 6.14 -16.76
N TYR A 20 14.91 7.21 -16.13
CA TYR A 20 13.62 7.18 -15.46
C TYR A 20 12.47 6.86 -16.41
N PHE A 21 12.38 7.55 -17.56
CA PHE A 21 11.31 7.33 -18.53
C PHE A 21 11.43 5.98 -19.24
N GLU A 22 12.65 5.50 -19.50
CA GLU A 22 12.89 4.15 -20.00
C GLU A 22 12.38 3.10 -19.01
N HIS A 23 12.79 3.18 -17.74
CA HIS A 23 12.28 2.30 -16.68
C HIS A 23 10.75 2.41 -16.55
N ALA A 24 10.21 3.63 -16.60
CA ALA A 24 8.77 3.86 -16.47
C ALA A 24 7.95 3.39 -17.68
N SER A 25 8.60 3.12 -18.82
CA SER A 25 7.96 2.58 -20.03
C SER A 25 7.80 1.07 -20.02
N ALA A 26 8.40 0.37 -19.06
CA ALA A 26 8.31 -1.08 -18.95
C ALA A 26 6.86 -1.55 -18.83
N ARG A 27 6.57 -2.74 -19.38
CA ARG A 27 5.25 -3.36 -19.27
C ARG A 27 4.96 -3.70 -17.81
N ARG A 28 3.98 -3.02 -17.23
CA ARG A 28 3.49 -3.27 -15.86
C ARG A 28 2.32 -4.23 -15.84
N VAL A 29 2.21 -4.98 -14.76
CA VAL A 29 1.04 -5.81 -14.48
C VAL A 29 0.14 -5.04 -13.54
N ASP A 30 -1.16 -4.99 -13.86
CA ASP A 30 -2.14 -4.51 -12.89
C ASP A 30 -2.34 -5.58 -11.81
N THR A 31 -1.62 -5.43 -10.71
CA THR A 31 -1.68 -6.33 -9.57
C THR A 31 -3.08 -6.44 -8.98
N ASN A 32 -3.88 -5.36 -9.01
CA ASN A 32 -5.26 -5.41 -8.52
C ASN A 32 -6.10 -6.32 -9.42
N ALA A 33 -5.99 -6.17 -10.74
CA ALA A 33 -6.71 -7.02 -11.67
C ALA A 33 -6.34 -8.50 -11.49
N VAL A 34 -5.05 -8.80 -11.34
CA VAL A 34 -4.58 -10.17 -11.09
C VAL A 34 -5.12 -10.74 -9.79
N LEU A 35 -5.06 -9.98 -8.69
CA LEU A 35 -5.56 -10.43 -7.38
C LEU A 35 -7.08 -10.60 -7.37
N ILE A 36 -7.84 -9.68 -7.98
CA ILE A 36 -9.29 -9.78 -8.09
C ILE A 36 -9.68 -11.09 -8.78
N GLU A 37 -9.02 -11.43 -9.89
CA GLU A 37 -9.28 -12.65 -10.63
C GLU A 37 -8.84 -13.90 -9.87
N ALA A 38 -7.73 -13.85 -9.12
CA ALA A 38 -7.31 -14.94 -8.25
C ALA A 38 -8.33 -15.20 -7.12
N ILE A 39 -8.75 -14.16 -6.41
CA ILE A 39 -9.70 -14.25 -5.29
C ILE A 39 -11.07 -14.76 -5.77
N ARG A 40 -11.55 -14.29 -6.93
CA ARG A 40 -12.80 -14.79 -7.52
C ARG A 40 -12.76 -16.28 -7.85
N ARG A 41 -11.59 -16.81 -8.27
CA ARG A 41 -11.41 -18.24 -8.52
C ARG A 41 -11.30 -19.06 -7.23
N GLU A 42 -10.68 -18.50 -6.20
CA GLU A 42 -10.55 -19.15 -4.89
C GLU A 42 -11.91 -19.21 -4.15
N TYR A 43 -12.73 -18.18 -4.30
CA TYR A 43 -14.02 -18.03 -3.62
C TYR A 43 -15.18 -17.71 -4.58
N PRO A 44 -15.51 -18.60 -5.53
CA PRO A 44 -16.50 -18.32 -6.58
C PRO A 44 -17.92 -18.08 -6.03
N GLN A 45 -18.22 -18.59 -4.83
CA GLN A 45 -19.50 -18.44 -4.15
C GLN A 45 -19.62 -17.16 -3.31
N LEU A 46 -18.54 -16.40 -3.14
CA LEU A 46 -18.52 -15.19 -2.31
C LEU A 46 -18.58 -13.92 -3.17
N HIS A 47 -19.19 -12.87 -2.62
CA HIS A 47 -19.14 -11.55 -3.23
C HIS A 47 -17.81 -10.86 -2.87
N LEU A 48 -17.04 -10.46 -3.89
CA LEU A 48 -15.81 -9.70 -3.70
C LEU A 48 -16.10 -8.19 -3.76
N THR A 49 -15.69 -7.48 -2.72
CA THR A 49 -15.66 -6.01 -2.67
C THR A 49 -14.22 -5.54 -2.53
N VAL A 50 -13.83 -4.52 -3.30
CA VAL A 50 -12.51 -3.90 -3.27
C VAL A 50 -12.65 -2.47 -2.75
N SER A 51 -11.87 -2.10 -1.75
CA SER A 51 -11.91 -0.77 -1.13
C SER A 51 -10.50 -0.27 -0.87
N PRO A 52 -10.20 1.02 -1.12
CA PRO A 52 -8.90 1.58 -0.78
C PRO A 52 -8.70 1.67 0.74
N THR A 53 -7.55 1.20 1.23
CA THR A 53 -7.21 1.19 2.67
C THR A 53 -7.23 2.58 3.29
N TYR A 54 -6.89 3.63 2.54
CA TYR A 54 -6.90 5.01 3.05
C TYR A 54 -8.29 5.52 3.39
N SER A 55 -9.35 4.99 2.76
CA SER A 55 -10.74 5.33 3.05
C SER A 55 -11.45 4.30 3.93
N CYS A 56 -10.91 3.07 4.01
CA CYS A 56 -11.51 1.96 4.74
C CYS A 56 -10.42 1.07 5.35
N ASN A 57 -9.88 1.49 6.49
CA ASN A 57 -8.83 0.73 7.18
C ASN A 57 -9.44 -0.27 8.18
N LEU A 58 -9.72 -1.48 7.69
CA LEU A 58 -10.34 -2.55 8.49
C LEU A 58 -9.44 -3.00 9.65
N LEU A 59 -8.13 -3.13 9.45
CA LEU A 59 -7.22 -3.55 10.52
C LEU A 59 -7.14 -2.52 11.66
N ALA A 60 -7.07 -1.23 11.34
CA ALA A 60 -7.12 -0.17 12.36
C ALA A 60 -8.48 -0.12 13.06
N PHE A 61 -9.58 -0.39 12.33
CA PHE A 61 -10.91 -0.47 12.93
C PHE A 61 -11.01 -1.63 13.93
N ALA A 62 -10.50 -2.83 13.59
CA ALA A 62 -10.39 -3.94 14.52
C ALA A 62 -9.49 -3.61 15.72
N ALA A 63 -8.32 -3.00 15.48
CA ALA A 63 -7.40 -2.57 16.54
C ALA A 63 -8.02 -1.55 17.52
N SER A 64 -9.09 -0.84 17.12
CA SER A 64 -9.86 0.03 18.01
C SER A 64 -10.84 -0.72 18.95
N GLY A 65 -10.88 -2.05 18.89
CA GLY A 65 -11.75 -2.91 19.70
C GLY A 65 -13.19 -3.03 19.19
N LYS A 66 -13.47 -2.53 17.98
CA LYS A 66 -14.82 -2.54 17.38
C LYS A 66 -15.10 -3.76 16.49
N ALA A 67 -14.07 -4.52 16.18
CA ALA A 67 -14.09 -5.76 15.39
C ALA A 67 -12.89 -6.62 15.82
N ALA A 68 -12.82 -7.85 15.35
CA ALA A 68 -11.64 -8.70 15.51
C ALA A 68 -11.02 -9.01 14.14
N ALA A 69 -9.69 -9.08 14.09
CA ALA A 69 -8.96 -9.48 12.91
C ALA A 69 -7.82 -10.43 13.32
N ALA A 70 -7.71 -11.57 12.66
CA ALA A 70 -6.64 -12.53 12.89
C ALA A 70 -6.07 -13.01 11.55
N PRO A 71 -4.73 -13.10 11.39
CA PRO A 71 -4.16 -13.70 10.19
C PRO A 71 -4.56 -15.18 10.10
N ILE A 72 -4.87 -15.63 8.89
CA ILE A 72 -5.26 -17.03 8.61
C ILE A 72 -4.35 -17.72 7.59
N ASP A 73 -3.29 -17.04 7.18
CA ASP A 73 -2.21 -17.53 6.35
C ASP A 73 -0.97 -17.91 7.19
N LYS A 74 0.01 -18.54 6.56
CA LYS A 74 1.30 -18.79 7.21
C LYS A 74 2.08 -17.48 7.25
N GLU A 75 2.93 -17.33 8.26
CA GLU A 75 3.77 -16.14 8.41
C GLU A 75 4.63 -15.85 7.18
N ASN A 76 5.19 -16.89 6.56
CA ASN A 76 6.00 -16.77 5.34
C ASN A 76 5.19 -16.39 4.07
N ASP A 77 3.86 -16.46 4.13
CA ASP A 77 2.99 -16.08 3.00
C ASP A 77 2.61 -14.59 3.07
N ARG A 78 3.02 -13.88 4.14
CA ARG A 78 2.74 -12.47 4.37
C ARG A 78 3.93 -11.59 4.03
N LEU A 79 3.64 -10.38 3.57
CA LEU A 79 4.64 -9.35 3.35
C LEU A 79 4.39 -8.17 4.29
N TYR A 80 5.37 -7.92 5.15
CA TYR A 80 5.41 -6.79 6.06
C TYR A 80 6.53 -5.85 5.67
N VAL A 81 6.29 -4.55 5.82
CA VAL A 81 7.33 -3.53 5.75
C VAL A 81 7.39 -2.82 7.09
N GLN A 82 8.53 -2.95 7.74
CA GLN A 82 8.79 -2.23 8.97
C GLN A 82 9.34 -0.84 8.66
N HIS A 83 8.76 0.19 9.27
CA HIS A 83 9.25 1.55 9.15
C HIS A 83 9.08 2.33 10.44
N PHE A 84 9.83 3.41 10.58
CA PHE A 84 9.72 4.30 11.72
C PHE A 84 8.59 5.30 11.50
N SER A 85 7.58 5.26 12.37
CA SER A 85 6.54 6.29 12.45
C SER A 85 7.02 7.38 13.40
N PRO A 86 7.31 8.60 12.91
CA PRO A 86 7.69 9.71 13.77
C PRO A 86 6.53 10.12 14.69
N PRO A 87 6.83 10.78 15.82
CA PRO A 87 5.81 11.30 16.72
C PRO A 87 4.96 12.39 16.04
N ALA A 88 3.67 12.43 16.34
CA ALA A 88 2.76 13.43 15.76
C ALA A 88 3.11 14.86 16.21
N LYS A 89 3.69 15.00 17.40
CA LYS A 89 4.19 16.27 17.95
C LYS A 89 5.54 16.04 18.63
N ARG A 90 6.51 16.87 18.31
CA ARG A 90 7.89 16.74 18.83
C ARG A 90 8.09 17.32 20.24
N LEU A 91 7.19 18.21 20.69
CA LEU A 91 7.36 18.96 21.94
C LEU A 91 6.88 18.21 23.20
N ASN A 92 6.26 17.05 23.03
CA ASN A 92 5.54 16.37 24.10
C ASN A 92 6.36 15.24 24.75
N GLY A 93 7.60 15.03 24.30
CA GLY A 93 8.43 13.89 24.72
C GLY A 93 8.09 12.56 24.05
N ASP A 94 7.15 12.53 23.09
CA ASP A 94 6.90 11.35 22.24
C ASP A 94 8.09 11.15 21.29
N THR A 95 8.62 9.93 21.23
CA THR A 95 9.81 9.56 20.46
C THR A 95 9.47 8.82 19.17
N GLY A 96 8.18 8.62 18.87
CA GLY A 96 7.73 7.80 17.74
C GLY A 96 7.85 6.30 18.04
N ARG A 97 7.65 5.47 17.01
CA ARG A 97 7.68 4.01 17.15
C ARG A 97 8.00 3.32 15.83
N LEU A 98 8.58 2.13 15.92
CA LEU A 98 8.63 1.22 14.78
C LEU A 98 7.24 0.61 14.60
N ILE A 99 6.75 0.64 13.36
CA ILE A 99 5.49 0.03 12.98
C ILE A 99 5.70 -0.90 11.79
N GLU A 100 4.84 -1.91 11.69
CA GLU A 100 4.79 -2.85 10.58
C GLU A 100 3.55 -2.56 9.74
N ASP A 101 3.77 -2.26 8.46
CA ASP A 101 2.71 -2.14 7.47
C ASP A 101 2.53 -3.49 6.78
N VAL A 102 1.29 -3.97 6.74
CA VAL A 102 0.92 -5.13 5.92
C VAL A 102 0.88 -4.70 4.45
N LYS A 103 1.81 -5.20 3.65
CA LYS A 103 1.83 -5.03 2.20
C LYS A 103 1.06 -6.13 1.49
N PHE A 104 1.11 -7.35 2.03
CA PHE A 104 0.29 -8.47 1.58
C PHE A 104 -0.05 -9.37 2.76
N GLY A 105 -1.32 -9.78 2.88
CA GLY A 105 -1.73 -10.76 3.87
C GLY A 105 -3.23 -11.06 3.85
N LYS A 106 -3.60 -12.20 4.43
CA LYS A 106 -4.96 -12.73 4.49
C LYS A 106 -5.42 -12.88 5.94
N PHE A 107 -6.59 -12.34 6.24
CA PHE A 107 -7.14 -12.24 7.58
C PHE A 107 -8.58 -12.75 7.62
N LEU A 108 -8.94 -13.39 8.73
CA LEU A 108 -10.33 -13.53 9.14
C LEU A 108 -10.72 -12.28 9.90
N PHE A 109 -11.81 -11.66 9.49
CA PHE A 109 -12.34 -10.44 10.09
C PHE A 109 -13.74 -10.72 10.62
N ASP A 110 -13.94 -10.56 11.93
CA ASP A 110 -15.25 -10.69 12.58
C ASP A 110 -15.77 -9.31 12.96
N TRP A 111 -16.94 -8.97 12.40
CA TRP A 111 -17.66 -7.76 12.75
C TRP A 111 -19.17 -7.95 12.67
N ALA A 112 -19.85 -7.52 13.73
CA ALA A 112 -21.31 -7.53 13.84
C ALA A 112 -21.95 -8.92 13.61
N GLY A 113 -21.29 -9.97 14.11
CA GLY A 113 -21.77 -11.36 14.00
C GLY A 113 -21.61 -11.95 12.60
N LYS A 114 -20.71 -11.39 11.79
CA LYS A 114 -20.39 -11.87 10.44
C LYS A 114 -18.88 -11.96 10.28
N GLU A 115 -18.47 -13.01 9.60
CA GLU A 115 -17.08 -13.26 9.26
C GLU A 115 -16.79 -12.92 7.80
N TYR A 116 -15.62 -12.36 7.55
CA TYR A 116 -15.13 -11.98 6.23
C TYR A 116 -13.70 -12.48 6.05
N VAL A 117 -13.38 -12.95 4.84
CA VAL A 117 -12.00 -13.14 4.42
C VAL A 117 -11.51 -11.83 3.83
N VAL A 118 -10.54 -11.20 4.48
CA VAL A 118 -9.97 -9.91 4.09
C VAL A 118 -8.56 -10.12 3.57
N TYR A 119 -8.30 -9.64 2.36
CA TYR A 119 -6.95 -9.49 1.83
C TYR A 119 -6.52 -8.03 1.95
N ILE A 120 -5.35 -7.81 2.53
CA ILE A 120 -4.61 -6.55 2.38
C ILE A 120 -3.58 -6.78 1.29
N ALA A 121 -3.55 -5.91 0.29
CA ALA A 121 -2.59 -6.01 -0.81
C ALA A 121 -2.22 -4.62 -1.33
N GLU A 122 -0.91 -4.38 -1.50
CA GLU A 122 -0.37 -3.20 -2.14
C GLU A 122 0.01 -3.51 -3.59
N GLY A 123 -0.72 -2.95 -4.53
CA GLY A 123 -0.52 -3.19 -5.97
C GLY A 123 0.21 -2.08 -6.72
N ARG A 124 0.78 -1.08 -6.02
CA ARG A 124 1.26 0.17 -6.66
C ARG A 124 2.61 0.03 -7.37
N ASP A 125 3.49 -0.89 -6.93
CA ASP A 125 4.88 -0.99 -7.41
C ASP A 125 5.10 -2.14 -8.41
N GLY A 126 4.16 -2.34 -9.35
CA GLY A 126 4.28 -3.30 -10.45
C GLY A 126 4.91 -2.74 -11.73
#